data_AF-A0A658K5B5-F1
#
_entry.id   AF-A0A658K5B5-F1
#
_cell.length_a   1.000
_cell.length_b   1.000
_cell.length_c   1.000
_cell.angle_alpha   90.00
_cell.angle_beta   90.00
_cell.angle_gamma   90.00
#
_symmetry.space_group_name_H-M   'P 1'
#
loop_
_entity.id
_entity.type
_entity.pdbx_description
1 polymer ?
#
loop_
_entity_poly.entity_id
_entity_poly.type
_entity_poly.pdbx_seq_one_letter_code
_entity_poly.pdbx_strand_id
1 'polypeptide(L)'
;MRAVLLSDEVYPFLDVQAKALLDEARKTFRAMGLETKSLVGSTSRTYLFTWCGDHTNDALVLMLNHVGLDCSVSGFALEISSSPEKTLEALADVAQLDPGHFEQILANVENMIIERWDWALPESLLMKSYASSHLDLQGARQYAEAYTLRSEHDRDEVQVNRYAANSATDADVEH
;
A
#
# COMPACT_ATOMS: atom_id res chain seq x y z
N MET A 1 -9.27 7.56 6.57
CA MET A 1 -8.30 7.85 7.66
C MET A 1 -7.33 9.00 7.31
N ARG A 2 -6.59 8.95 6.18
CA ARG A 2 -5.55 9.96 5.83
C ARG A 2 -5.99 11.43 5.97
N ALA A 3 -7.18 11.78 5.50
CA ALA A 3 -7.69 13.16 5.60
C ALA A 3 -7.81 13.66 7.05
N VAL A 4 -8.14 12.79 8.00
CA VAL A 4 -8.26 13.12 9.43
C VAL A 4 -6.89 13.42 10.04
N LEU A 5 -5.86 12.70 9.61
CA LEU A 5 -4.47 12.86 10.06
C LEU A 5 -3.78 14.07 9.43
N LEU A 6 -4.19 14.46 8.21
CA LEU A 6 -3.72 15.68 7.54
C LEU A 6 -4.37 16.94 8.12
N SER A 7 -5.66 16.85 8.46
CA SER A 7 -6.44 17.98 8.98
C SER A 7 -6.08 18.32 10.42
N ASP A 8 -6.22 19.59 10.79
CA ASP A 8 -6.18 20.07 12.18
C ASP A 8 -7.59 20.27 12.78
N GLU A 9 -8.63 19.76 12.11
CA GLU A 9 -10.01 19.86 12.57
C GLU A 9 -10.18 19.25 13.97
N VAL A 10 -10.92 19.97 14.82
CA VAL A 10 -11.26 19.53 16.17
C VAL A 10 -12.66 18.95 16.16
N TYR A 11 -12.78 17.68 16.52
CA TYR A 11 -14.06 16.97 16.57
C TYR A 11 -14.72 17.15 17.95
N PRO A 12 -15.85 17.89 18.06
CA PRO A 12 -16.43 18.24 19.36
C PRO A 12 -16.94 17.04 20.16
N PHE A 13 -17.32 15.96 19.47
CA PHE A 13 -17.83 14.72 20.06
C PHE A 13 -16.76 13.84 20.70
N LEU A 14 -15.46 14.12 20.49
CA LEU A 14 -14.38 13.38 21.14
C LEU A 14 -14.22 13.84 22.60
N ASP A 15 -14.03 12.89 23.52
CA ASP A 15 -13.63 13.19 24.89
C ASP A 15 -12.17 13.67 24.95
N VAL A 16 -11.71 14.00 26.16
CA VAL A 16 -10.35 14.53 26.38
C VAL A 16 -9.26 13.53 26.00
N GLN A 17 -9.46 12.23 26.25
CA GLN A 17 -8.48 11.20 25.95
C GLN A 17 -8.41 10.93 24.44
N ALA A 18 -9.56 10.84 23.78
CA ALA A 18 -9.64 10.63 22.34
C ALA A 18 -9.03 11.81 21.55
N LYS A 19 -9.20 13.06 22.03
CA LYS A 19 -8.52 14.24 21.48
C LYS A 19 -7.00 14.13 21.62
N ALA A 20 -6.50 13.74 22.80
CA ALA A 20 -5.07 13.58 23.04
C ALA A 20 -4.45 12.50 22.14
N LEU A 21 -5.11 11.34 22.00
CA LEU A 21 -4.66 10.25 21.12
C LEU A 21 -4.64 10.68 19.64
N LEU A 22 -5.64 11.43 19.19
CA LEU A 22 -5.68 11.95 17.82
C LEU A 22 -4.54 12.95 17.57
N ASP A 23 -4.25 13.83 18.53
CA ASP A 23 -3.14 14.77 18.43
C ASP A 23 -1.77 14.07 18.39
N GLU A 24 -1.58 13.01 19.20
CA GLU A 24 -0.38 12.17 19.13
C GLU A 24 -0.25 11.45 17.79
N ALA A 25 -1.35 10.89 17.28
CA ALA A 25 -1.37 10.24 15.97
C ALA A 25 -0.99 11.23 14.85
N ARG A 26 -1.55 12.44 14.85
CA ARG A 26 -1.22 13.52 13.90
C ARG A 26 0.25 13.92 13.98
N LYS A 27 0.80 14.10 15.19
CA LYS A 27 2.23 14.39 15.39
C LYS A 27 3.12 13.28 14.84
N THR A 28 2.76 12.03 15.09
CA THR A 28 3.53 10.87 14.63
C THR A 28 3.46 10.71 13.11
N PHE A 29 2.28 10.89 12.53
CA PHE A 29 2.05 10.88 11.08
C PHE A 29 2.93 11.92 10.36
N ARG A 30 3.00 13.14 10.90
CA ARG A 30 3.89 14.22 10.41
C ARG A 30 5.37 13.89 10.60
N ALA A 31 5.76 13.42 11.79
CA ALA A 31 7.14 13.07 12.11
C ALA A 31 7.69 11.95 11.21
N MET A 32 6.84 11.00 10.80
CA MET A 32 7.20 9.93 9.87
C MET A 32 7.14 10.37 8.39
N GLY A 33 6.69 11.59 8.09
CA GLY A 33 6.58 12.10 6.72
C GLY A 33 5.54 11.38 5.87
N LEU A 34 4.51 10.78 6.49
CA LEU A 34 3.48 9.99 5.80
C LEU A 34 2.49 10.84 4.98
N GLU A 35 2.67 12.16 4.99
CA GLU A 35 1.97 13.09 4.11
C GLU A 35 2.35 12.86 2.64
N THR A 36 3.65 12.65 2.42
CA THR A 36 4.27 12.52 1.09
C THR A 36 4.73 11.09 0.82
N LYS A 37 5.19 10.37 1.84
CA LYS A 37 5.64 8.98 1.73
C LYS A 37 4.54 8.02 2.12
N SER A 38 4.56 6.86 1.49
CA SER A 38 3.62 5.75 1.79
C SER A 38 4.34 4.43 1.95
N LEU A 39 5.64 4.37 1.70
CA LEU A 39 6.48 3.21 1.91
C LEU A 39 7.56 3.59 2.93
N VAL A 40 7.64 2.84 4.03
CA VAL A 40 8.64 3.03 5.08
C VAL A 40 9.18 1.67 5.44
N GLY A 41 10.49 1.48 5.40
CA GLY A 41 11.05 0.15 5.62
C GLY A 41 12.56 0.13 5.76
N SER A 42 13.05 -1.07 6.01
CA SER A 42 14.45 -1.46 6.01
C SER A 42 14.67 -2.62 5.03
N THR A 43 15.88 -3.15 4.95
CA THR A 43 16.24 -4.23 4.01
C THR A 43 15.41 -5.51 4.19
N SER A 44 14.86 -5.78 5.37
CA SER A 44 14.12 -7.02 5.67
C SER A 44 12.62 -6.83 5.88
N ARG A 45 12.15 -5.59 6.04
CA ARG A 45 10.75 -5.32 6.36
C ARG A 45 10.32 -3.95 5.88
N THR A 46 9.17 -3.92 5.23
CA THR A 46 8.57 -2.73 4.66
C THR A 46 7.12 -2.59 5.08
N TYR A 47 6.71 -1.37 5.37
CA TYR A 47 5.35 -0.99 5.67
C TYR A 47 4.80 -0.10 4.56
N LEU A 48 3.68 -0.51 3.99
CA LEU A 48 2.97 0.22 2.93
C LEU A 48 1.67 0.80 3.48
N PHE A 49 1.60 2.12 3.55
CA PHE A 49 0.43 2.89 3.94
C PHE A 49 -0.36 3.31 2.71
N THR A 50 -1.35 2.51 2.34
CA THR A 50 -2.17 2.70 1.14
C THR A 50 -3.18 3.83 1.30
N TRP A 51 -3.72 3.98 2.51
CA TRP A 51 -4.88 4.81 2.83
C TRP A 51 -6.16 4.44 2.05
N CYS A 52 -6.16 3.25 1.45
CA CYS A 52 -7.31 2.65 0.81
C CYS A 52 -8.24 1.99 1.83
N GLY A 53 -9.41 1.54 1.38
CA GLY A 53 -10.34 0.76 2.20
C GLY A 53 -9.85 -0.68 2.39
N ASP A 54 -10.50 -1.39 3.32
CA ASP A 54 -10.12 -2.75 3.72
C ASP A 54 -10.14 -3.72 2.54
N HIS A 55 -11.20 -3.72 1.72
CA HIS A 55 -11.29 -4.59 0.54
C HIS A 55 -10.14 -4.41 -0.46
N THR A 56 -9.65 -3.19 -0.64
CA THR A 56 -8.49 -2.90 -1.49
C THR A 56 -7.20 -3.40 -0.84
N ASN A 57 -7.06 -3.24 0.48
CA ASN A 57 -5.91 -3.71 1.24
C ASN A 57 -5.82 -5.23 1.30
N ASP A 58 -6.95 -5.91 1.53
CA ASP A 58 -7.06 -7.37 1.52
C ASP A 58 -6.72 -7.92 0.12
N ALA A 59 -7.22 -7.27 -0.93
CA ALA A 59 -6.85 -7.59 -2.30
C ALA A 59 -5.35 -7.39 -2.57
N LEU A 60 -4.75 -6.28 -2.12
CA LEU A 60 -3.31 -6.04 -2.24
C LEU A 60 -2.48 -7.10 -1.52
N VAL A 61 -2.89 -7.53 -0.32
CA VAL A 61 -2.23 -8.61 0.41
C VAL A 61 -2.23 -9.89 -0.42
N LEU A 62 -3.39 -10.29 -0.96
CA LEU A 62 -3.51 -11.50 -1.76
C LEU A 62 -2.70 -11.40 -3.06
N MET A 63 -2.73 -10.26 -3.75
CA MET A 63 -1.98 -10.05 -4.99
C MET A 63 -0.47 -9.99 -4.76
N LEU A 64 0.00 -9.35 -3.68
CA LEU A 64 1.41 -9.30 -3.31
C LEU A 64 1.93 -10.70 -2.91
N ASN A 65 1.11 -11.48 -2.19
CA ASN A 65 1.42 -12.86 -1.86
C ASN A 65 1.47 -13.74 -3.12
N HIS A 66 0.55 -13.52 -4.06
CA HIS A 66 0.52 -14.22 -5.35
C HIS A 66 1.79 -13.99 -6.18
N VAL A 67 2.33 -12.77 -6.20
CA VAL A 67 3.61 -12.46 -6.89
C VAL A 67 4.85 -12.84 -6.06
N GLY A 68 4.68 -13.51 -4.92
CA GLY A 68 5.78 -14.14 -4.17
C GLY A 68 6.35 -13.33 -3.02
N LEU A 69 5.67 -12.28 -2.56
CA LEU A 69 6.00 -11.64 -1.29
C LEU A 69 5.29 -12.30 -0.11
N ASP A 70 5.77 -12.02 1.10
CA ASP A 70 5.06 -12.32 2.34
C ASP A 70 4.50 -11.00 2.88
N CYS A 71 3.20 -10.81 2.69
CA CYS A 71 2.45 -9.61 2.98
C CYS A 71 1.28 -9.94 3.91
N SER A 72 1.06 -9.09 4.92
CA SER A 72 -0.07 -9.19 5.85
C SER A 72 -0.58 -7.81 6.25
N VAL A 73 -1.81 -7.74 6.76
CA VAL A 73 -2.35 -6.50 7.33
C VAL A 73 -1.78 -6.30 8.74
N SER A 74 -1.23 -5.12 9.01
CA SER A 74 -0.69 -4.71 10.30
C SER A 74 -1.24 -3.33 10.69
N GLY A 75 -2.37 -3.33 11.41
CA GLY A 75 -3.08 -2.11 11.76
C GLY A 75 -3.57 -1.36 10.52
N PHE A 76 -3.03 -0.17 10.27
CA PHE A 76 -3.40 0.68 9.12
C PHE A 76 -2.43 0.55 7.93
N ALA A 77 -1.44 -0.34 8.02
CA ALA A 77 -0.44 -0.57 6.99
C ALA A 77 -0.44 -2.03 6.55
N LEU A 78 0.12 -2.27 5.37
CA LEU A 78 0.52 -3.61 4.96
C LEU A 78 1.96 -3.83 5.42
N GLU A 79 2.20 -4.89 6.18
CA GLU A 79 3.53 -5.35 6.56
C GLU A 79 4.02 -6.36 5.54
N ILE A 80 5.20 -6.10 4.97
CA ILE A 80 5.79 -6.89 3.91
C ILE A 80 7.19 -7.30 4.36
N SER A 81 7.45 -8.61 4.38
CA SER A 81 8.75 -9.20 4.75
C SER A 81 9.79 -9.07 3.62
N SER A 82 9.95 -7.88 3.07
CA SER A 82 10.90 -7.57 2.01
C SER A 82 11.41 -6.14 2.09
N SER A 83 12.42 -5.80 1.28
CA SER A 83 12.94 -4.43 1.18
C SER A 83 11.99 -3.51 0.40
N PRO A 84 12.12 -2.18 0.53
CA PRO A 84 11.33 -1.23 -0.25
C PRO A 84 11.48 -1.44 -1.76
N GLU A 85 12.68 -1.75 -2.24
CA GLU A 85 12.96 -1.97 -3.66
C GLU A 85 12.22 -3.20 -4.19
N LYS A 86 12.30 -4.33 -3.49
CA LYS A 86 11.55 -5.54 -3.85
C LYS A 86 10.05 -5.35 -3.76
N THR A 87 9.59 -4.55 -2.80
CA THR A 87 8.17 -4.20 -2.69
C THR A 87 7.70 -3.40 -3.90
N LEU A 88 8.52 -2.46 -4.40
CA LEU A 88 8.21 -1.69 -5.62
C LEU A 88 8.18 -2.58 -6.87
N GLU A 89 9.11 -3.52 -7.00
CA GLU A 89 9.11 -4.51 -8.09
C GLU A 89 7.82 -5.35 -8.06
N ALA A 90 7.46 -5.87 -6.89
CA ALA A 90 6.22 -6.64 -6.73
C ALA A 90 4.96 -5.79 -7.01
N LEU A 91 4.94 -4.51 -6.63
CA LEU A 91 3.83 -3.61 -6.99
C LEU A 91 3.74 -3.41 -8.51
N ALA A 92 4.87 -3.34 -9.21
CA ALA A 92 4.87 -3.30 -10.68
C ALA A 92 4.31 -4.59 -11.28
N ASP A 93 4.65 -5.76 -10.73
CA ASP A 93 4.07 -7.04 -11.14
C ASP A 93 2.56 -7.11 -10.87
N VAL A 94 2.12 -6.66 -9.69
CA VAL A 94 0.70 -6.54 -9.32
C VAL A 94 -0.07 -5.64 -10.30
N ALA A 95 0.54 -4.55 -10.76
CA ALA A 95 -0.08 -3.64 -11.74
C ALA A 95 -0.32 -4.31 -13.11
N GLN A 96 0.46 -5.34 -13.45
CA GLN A 96 0.30 -6.11 -14.69
C GLN A 96 -0.71 -7.26 -14.58
N LEU A 97 -1.17 -7.61 -13.37
CA LEU A 97 -2.17 -8.66 -13.19
C LEU A 97 -3.50 -8.28 -13.82
N ASP A 98 -4.24 -9.28 -14.28
CA ASP A 98 -5.62 -9.13 -14.73
C ASP A 98 -6.58 -9.54 -13.60
N PRO A 99 -7.32 -8.60 -13.00
CA PRO A 99 -8.32 -8.89 -11.97
C PRO A 99 -9.42 -9.87 -12.43
N GLY A 100 -9.59 -10.06 -13.74
CA GLY A 100 -10.49 -11.06 -14.31
C GLY A 100 -10.07 -12.50 -14.05
N HIS A 101 -8.80 -12.77 -13.74
CA HIS A 101 -8.27 -14.10 -13.42
C HIS A 101 -8.12 -14.34 -11.91
N PHE A 102 -9.12 -13.95 -11.14
CA PHE A 102 -9.11 -14.02 -9.68
C PHE A 102 -8.91 -15.44 -9.16
N GLU A 103 -9.28 -16.48 -9.90
CA GLU A 103 -9.10 -17.88 -9.49
C GLU A 103 -7.62 -18.21 -9.26
N GLN A 104 -6.71 -17.62 -10.04
CA GLN A 104 -5.27 -17.84 -9.87
C GLN A 104 -4.73 -17.14 -8.63
N ILE A 105 -5.26 -15.95 -8.32
CA ILE A 105 -4.91 -15.17 -7.13
C ILE A 105 -5.43 -15.91 -5.87
N LEU A 106 -6.62 -16.50 -5.95
CA LEU A 106 -7.29 -17.15 -4.82
C LEU A 106 -6.94 -18.63 -4.63
N ALA A 107 -6.18 -19.25 -5.53
CA ALA A 107 -5.93 -20.69 -5.55
C ALA A 107 -5.36 -21.25 -4.23
N ASN A 108 -4.61 -20.44 -3.48
CA ASN A 108 -3.98 -20.84 -2.21
C ASN A 108 -4.61 -20.19 -0.98
N VAL A 109 -5.78 -19.55 -1.12
CA VAL A 109 -6.47 -18.91 0.02
C VAL A 109 -7.18 -19.98 0.84
N GLU A 110 -6.67 -20.23 2.05
CA GLU A 110 -7.16 -21.33 2.89
C GLU A 110 -8.56 -21.10 3.46
N ASN A 111 -8.97 -19.85 3.69
CA ASN A 111 -10.26 -19.54 4.31
C ASN A 111 -11.02 -18.45 3.55
N MET A 112 -11.99 -18.89 2.74
CA MET A 112 -12.91 -18.03 1.99
C MET A 112 -14.34 -18.02 2.56
N ILE A 113 -14.61 -18.78 3.62
CA ILE A 113 -15.94 -18.83 4.25
C ILE A 113 -16.02 -17.69 5.26
N ILE A 114 -16.71 -16.61 4.90
CA ILE A 114 -16.89 -15.44 5.77
C ILE A 114 -18.34 -15.37 6.24
N GLU A 115 -19.28 -15.47 5.30
CA GLU A 115 -20.70 -15.31 5.56
C GLU A 115 -21.34 -16.62 6.05
N ARG A 116 -22.48 -16.47 6.72
CA ARG A 116 -23.20 -17.59 7.36
C ARG A 116 -23.55 -18.73 6.39
N TRP A 117 -23.67 -18.46 5.10
CA TRP A 117 -24.13 -19.42 4.09
C TRP A 117 -23.02 -19.86 3.12
N ASP A 118 -21.81 -19.33 3.26
CA ASP A 118 -20.69 -19.63 2.35
C ASP A 118 -20.28 -21.11 2.39
N TRP A 119 -20.46 -21.79 3.54
CA TRP A 119 -20.18 -23.22 3.69
C TRP A 119 -21.02 -24.11 2.76
N ALA A 120 -22.14 -23.62 2.24
CA ALA A 120 -23.01 -24.34 1.34
C ALA A 120 -22.66 -24.14 -0.14
N LEU A 121 -21.72 -23.24 -0.46
CA LEU A 121 -21.32 -22.96 -1.84
C LEU A 121 -20.29 -23.99 -2.34
N PRO A 122 -20.44 -24.48 -3.59
CA PRO A 122 -19.34 -25.11 -4.31
C PRO A 122 -18.14 -24.17 -4.40
N GLU A 123 -16.92 -24.72 -4.39
CA GLU A 123 -15.66 -23.96 -4.36
C GLU A 123 -15.58 -22.84 -5.40
N SER A 124 -15.95 -23.12 -6.65
CA SER A 124 -15.91 -22.11 -7.73
C SER A 124 -16.88 -20.94 -7.49
N LEU A 125 -18.03 -21.19 -6.86
CA LEU A 125 -18.97 -20.15 -6.48
C LEU A 125 -18.54 -19.43 -5.21
N LEU A 126 -17.89 -20.14 -4.27
CA LEU A 126 -17.30 -19.54 -3.07
C LEU A 126 -16.20 -18.54 -3.44
N MET A 127 -15.27 -18.92 -4.33
CA MET A 127 -14.23 -18.03 -4.84
C MET A 127 -14.82 -16.77 -5.48
N LYS A 128 -15.85 -16.93 -6.32
CA LYS A 128 -16.53 -15.78 -6.95
C LYS A 128 -17.24 -14.90 -5.94
N SER A 129 -17.96 -15.50 -4.98
CA SER A 129 -18.64 -14.79 -3.90
C SER A 129 -17.66 -13.97 -3.09
N TYR A 130 -16.58 -14.61 -2.64
CA TYR A 130 -15.48 -14.00 -1.89
C TYR A 130 -14.84 -12.84 -2.66
N ALA A 131 -14.40 -13.09 -3.90
CA ALA A 131 -13.78 -12.08 -4.76
C ALA A 131 -14.68 -10.86 -4.98
N SER A 132 -15.98 -11.08 -5.18
CA SER A 132 -16.93 -9.99 -5.47
C SER A 132 -17.36 -9.19 -4.23
N SER A 133 -17.38 -9.80 -3.06
CA SER A 133 -17.98 -9.22 -1.86
C SER A 133 -16.95 -8.70 -0.85
N HIS A 134 -15.73 -9.26 -0.87
CA HIS A 134 -14.71 -8.98 0.14
C HIS A 134 -13.42 -8.40 -0.42
N LEU A 135 -13.25 -8.39 -1.75
CA LEU A 135 -12.05 -7.90 -2.40
C LEU A 135 -12.36 -6.81 -3.40
N ASP A 136 -11.46 -5.83 -3.47
CA ASP A 136 -11.40 -4.86 -4.55
C ASP A 136 -10.11 -5.09 -5.35
N LEU A 137 -10.10 -6.17 -6.15
CA LEU A 137 -8.94 -6.56 -6.98
C LEU A 137 -8.61 -5.48 -8.02
N GLN A 138 -9.64 -4.81 -8.54
CA GLN A 138 -9.46 -3.72 -9.50
C GLN A 138 -8.81 -2.50 -8.81
N GLY A 139 -9.29 -2.10 -7.64
CA GLY A 139 -8.70 -1.02 -6.86
C GLY A 139 -7.28 -1.34 -6.41
N ALA A 140 -6.97 -2.60 -6.08
CA ALA A 140 -5.62 -3.03 -5.71
C ALA A 140 -4.64 -2.88 -6.89
N ARG A 141 -5.03 -3.35 -8.08
CA ARG A 141 -4.26 -3.14 -9.31
C ARG A 141 -4.06 -1.65 -9.61
N GLN A 142 -5.13 -0.86 -9.56
CA GLN A 142 -5.07 0.59 -9.84
C GLN A 142 -4.17 1.32 -8.83
N TYR A 143 -4.21 0.92 -7.56
CA TYR A 143 -3.31 1.44 -6.55
C TYR A 143 -1.85 1.14 -6.90
N ALA A 144 -1.55 -0.11 -7.28
CA ALA A 144 -0.21 -0.53 -7.66
C ALA A 144 0.31 0.21 -8.90
N GLU A 145 -0.54 0.37 -9.92
CA GLU A 145 -0.25 1.15 -11.14
C GLU A 145 0.07 2.61 -10.82
N ALA A 146 -0.79 3.28 -10.03
CA ALA A 146 -0.57 4.67 -9.62
C ALA A 146 0.70 4.83 -8.77
N TYR A 147 1.04 3.83 -7.95
CA TYR A 147 2.25 3.86 -7.14
C TYR A 147 3.51 3.79 -7.99
N THR A 148 3.53 2.88 -8.97
CA THR A 148 4.66 2.68 -9.87
C THR A 148 4.95 3.94 -10.67
N LEU A 149 3.91 4.57 -11.25
CA LEU A 149 4.03 5.84 -11.99
C LEU A 149 4.60 6.97 -11.14
N ARG A 150 4.19 7.09 -9.88
CA ARG A 150 4.76 8.10 -8.96
C ARG A 150 6.22 7.81 -8.62
N SER A 151 6.58 6.53 -8.44
CA SER A 151 7.94 6.11 -8.11
C SER A 151 8.94 6.33 -9.26
N GLU A 152 8.48 6.30 -10.50
CA GLU A 152 9.28 6.62 -11.69
C GLU A 152 9.56 8.12 -11.78
N HIS A 153 8.53 8.95 -11.54
CA HIS A 153 8.67 10.41 -11.51
C HIS A 153 9.66 10.89 -10.42
N ASP A 154 9.56 10.34 -9.20
CA ASP A 154 10.49 10.67 -8.11
C ASP A 154 11.94 10.23 -8.44
N ARG A 155 12.12 9.13 -9.18
CA ARG A 155 13.46 8.68 -9.62
C ARG A 155 14.06 9.61 -10.67
N ASP A 156 13.26 10.05 -11.63
CA ASP A 156 13.72 10.97 -12.69
C ASP A 156 14.09 12.35 -12.14
N GLU A 157 13.32 12.90 -11.20
CA GLU A 157 13.66 14.19 -10.55
C GLU A 157 14.96 14.12 -9.73
N VAL A 158 15.20 13.00 -9.02
CA VAL A 158 16.44 12.78 -8.26
C VAL A 158 17.63 12.63 -9.21
N GLN A 159 17.44 11.96 -10.35
CA GLN A 159 18.48 11.78 -11.36
C GLN A 159 18.86 13.14 -12.00
N VAL A 160 17.88 13.94 -12.41
CA VAL A 160 18.08 15.28 -13.01
C VAL A 160 18.79 16.22 -12.03
N ASN A 161 18.38 16.23 -10.77
CA ASN A 161 19.03 17.07 -9.75
C ASN A 161 20.48 16.64 -9.45
N ARG A 162 20.79 15.33 -9.51
CA ARG A 162 22.18 14.84 -9.38
C ARG A 162 23.06 15.25 -10.55
N TYR A 163 22.54 15.22 -11.78
CA TYR A 163 23.27 15.70 -12.96
C TYR A 163 23.54 17.21 -12.88
N ALA A 164 22.54 18.01 -12.47
CA ALA A 164 22.69 19.45 -12.29
C ALA A 164 23.72 19.83 -11.21
N ALA A 165 23.73 19.12 -10.07
CA ALA A 165 24.69 19.36 -8.98
C ALA A 165 26.14 19.02 -9.37
N ASN A 166 26.35 17.93 -10.11
CA ASN A 166 27.68 17.55 -10.59
C ASN A 166 28.19 18.52 -11.68
N SER A 167 27.33 19.02 -12.57
CA SER A 167 27.72 20.01 -13.59
C SER A 167 28.09 21.38 -13.02
N ALA A 168 27.59 21.74 -11.83
CA ALA A 168 27.98 22.97 -11.15
C ALA A 168 29.35 22.85 -10.44
N THR A 169 29.72 21.64 -10.02
CA THR A 169 31.00 21.40 -9.31
C THR A 169 32.19 21.34 -10.28
N ASP A 170 31.97 20.89 -11.53
CA ASP A 170 33.00 20.90 -12.57
C ASP A 170 33.32 22.31 -13.11
N ALA A 171 32.43 23.30 -12.91
CA ALA A 171 32.65 24.68 -13.35
C ALA A 171 33.55 25.50 -12.39
N ASP A 172 33.76 25.02 -11.16
CA ASP A 172 34.54 25.72 -10.12
C ASP A 172 35.98 25.18 -9.96
N VAL A 173 36.42 24.23 -10.80
CA VAL A 173 37.76 23.62 -10.74
C VAL A 173 38.73 24.20 -11.79
N GLU A 174 38.25 25.02 -12.73
CA GLU A 174 39.10 25.77 -13.65
C GLU A 174 39.31 27.22 -13.16
N HIS A 175 40.20 27.43 -12.17
CA HIS A 175 40.99 28.66 -12.05
C HIS A 175 42.24 28.51 -11.18
#